data_AF-A0AAV6S1H0-F1
#
_entry.id   AF-A0AAV6S1H0-F1
#
_cell.length_a   1.000
_cell.length_b   1.000
_cell.length_c   1.000
_cell.angle_alpha   90.00
_cell.angle_beta   90.00
_cell.angle_gamma   90.00
#
_symmetry.space_group_name_H-M   'P 1'
#
loop_
_entity.id
_entity.type
_entity.pdbx_description
1 polymer ?
#
loop_
_entity_poly.entity_id
_entity_poly.type
_entity_poly.pdbx_seq_one_letter_code
_entity_poly.pdbx_strand_id
1 'polypeptide(L)'
;MKRLMKEHEGVFGFSVSHTTRNPRPGEENGKGLNRLPMLLGATLLPVAGVFSSDLEMSTSVSCPNESETTEKDYHFTTREAMEEGISKGDFIENAEFSGNMYGTSKAAIEDVLAKNLICILDVDIQGVKRIKETDLNPIYISIQPPSMDILEKRLRDRQTETEESLQKRLEAARIDMELSKEPGVFDVVIVNDDLERAYEELKDILSEEIQKVQEAK
;
A
#
# COMPACT_ATOMS: atom_id res chain seq x y z
N MET A 1 -10.14 1.13 -0.37
CA MET A 1 -9.44 0.09 0.42
C MET A 1 -10.21 -0.43 1.62
N LYS A 2 -10.47 0.33 2.71
CA LYS A 2 -11.20 -0.21 3.89
C LYS A 2 -12.51 -0.94 3.54
N ARG A 3 -13.31 -0.32 2.68
CA ARG A 3 -14.55 -0.91 2.16
C ARG A 3 -14.29 -2.21 1.39
N LEU A 4 -13.33 -2.19 0.46
CA LEU A 4 -12.89 -3.36 -0.32
C LEU A 4 -12.52 -4.55 0.60
N MET A 5 -11.67 -4.30 1.60
CA MET A 5 -11.23 -5.33 2.56
C MET A 5 -12.39 -5.91 3.37
N LYS A 6 -13.38 -5.07 3.70
CA LYS A 6 -14.56 -5.48 4.48
C LYS A 6 -15.55 -6.27 3.63
N GLU A 7 -15.78 -5.86 2.39
CA GLU A 7 -16.72 -6.53 1.48
C GLU A 7 -16.15 -7.85 0.94
N HIS A 8 -14.82 -7.94 0.80
CA HIS A 8 -14.11 -9.10 0.30
C HIS A 8 -13.19 -9.69 1.39
N GLU A 9 -13.77 -10.04 2.54
CA GLU A 9 -13.01 -10.56 3.67
C GLU A 9 -12.25 -11.85 3.28
N GLY A 10 -10.95 -11.86 3.60
CA GLY A 10 -10.06 -12.97 3.26
C GLY A 10 -9.71 -13.07 1.77
N VAL A 11 -9.95 -12.05 0.95
CA VAL A 11 -9.47 -12.01 -0.45
C VAL A 11 -8.17 -11.23 -0.57
N PHE A 12 -7.98 -10.21 0.26
CA PHE A 12 -6.88 -9.27 0.18
C PHE A 12 -6.01 -9.28 1.44
N GLY A 13 -4.72 -8.97 1.29
CA GLY A 13 -3.80 -8.69 2.39
C GLY A 13 -2.85 -7.54 2.03
N PHE A 14 -2.47 -6.72 3.01
CA PHE A 14 -1.44 -5.69 2.80
C PHE A 14 -0.05 -6.28 3.06
N SER A 15 0.93 -5.95 2.22
CA SER A 15 2.32 -6.15 2.59
C SER A 15 2.68 -5.19 3.72
N VAL A 16 3.29 -5.69 4.79
CA VAL A 16 3.78 -4.84 5.87
C VAL A 16 5.19 -4.38 5.50
N SER A 17 5.35 -3.10 5.15
CA SER A 17 6.66 -2.53 4.81
C SER A 17 7.56 -2.41 6.05
N HIS A 18 8.87 -2.32 5.84
CA HIS A 18 9.84 -2.03 6.89
C HIS A 18 10.08 -0.52 7.00
N THR A 19 10.48 -0.05 8.18
CA THR A 19 10.94 1.33 8.39
C THR A 19 12.04 1.45 9.43
N THR A 20 12.90 2.46 9.28
CA THR A 20 13.90 2.87 10.29
C THR A 20 13.37 3.90 11.28
N ARG A 21 12.11 4.34 11.13
CA ARG A 21 11.46 5.25 12.06
C ARG A 21 11.20 4.54 13.39
N ASN A 22 11.35 5.23 14.51
CA ASN A 22 10.89 4.69 15.80
C ASN A 22 9.36 4.49 15.82
N PRO A 23 8.85 3.43 16.46
CA PRO A 23 7.41 3.22 16.63
C PRO A 23 6.79 4.39 17.41
N ARG A 24 5.59 4.80 17.00
CA ARG A 24 4.73 5.71 17.76
C ARG A 24 4.01 4.94 18.87
N PRO A 25 3.53 5.61 19.92
CA PRO A 25 2.65 4.97 20.89
C PRO A 25 1.48 4.29 20.18
N GLY A 26 1.23 3.01 20.47
CA GLY A 26 0.17 2.21 19.84
C GLY A 26 0.63 1.31 18.69
N GLU A 27 1.74 1.65 18.01
CA GLU A 27 2.26 0.83 16.90
C GLU A 27 2.95 -0.44 17.42
N GLU A 28 2.67 -1.57 16.78
CA GLU A 28 3.27 -2.87 17.09
C GLU A 28 4.11 -3.37 15.91
N ASN A 29 5.29 -3.93 16.21
CA ASN A 29 6.19 -4.43 15.17
C ASN A 29 5.56 -5.56 14.35
N GLY A 30 5.46 -5.37 13.03
CA GLY A 30 5.00 -6.39 12.08
C GLY A 30 3.49 -6.66 12.09
N LYS A 31 2.68 -5.83 12.76
CA LYS A 31 1.22 -6.01 12.80
C LYS A 31 0.49 -5.04 11.88
N GLY A 32 0.41 -5.27 10.57
CA GLY A 32 -0.31 -4.36 9.67
C GLY A 32 -1.78 -4.09 10.07
N LEU A 33 -2.09 -2.97 10.72
CA LEU A 33 -3.48 -2.52 10.86
C LEU A 33 -3.99 -1.92 9.54
N ASN A 34 -5.15 -2.42 9.10
CA ASN A 34 -5.87 -2.05 7.88
C ASN A 34 -6.31 -0.57 7.83
N ARG A 35 -5.40 0.41 7.76
CA ARG A 35 -5.75 1.82 7.54
C ARG A 35 -4.66 2.53 6.74
N LEU A 36 -4.93 2.83 5.46
CA LEU A 36 -4.18 3.83 4.71
C LEU A 36 -4.67 5.24 5.08
N PRO A 37 -3.91 6.08 5.80
CA PRO A 37 -4.07 7.52 5.70
C PRO A 37 -3.56 7.92 4.33
N MET A 38 -4.46 8.41 3.43
CA MET A 38 -4.16 8.77 2.02
C MET A 38 -2.66 9.05 1.81
N LEU A 39 -1.94 8.03 1.37
CA LEU A 39 -0.75 8.23 0.59
C LEU A 39 -1.26 8.59 -0.80
N LEU A 40 -0.69 9.64 -1.39
CA LEU A 40 -0.59 9.70 -2.83
C LEU A 40 0.38 8.59 -3.20
N GLY A 41 -0.18 7.40 -3.31
CA GLY A 41 0.54 6.18 -3.54
C GLY A 41 -0.20 5.42 -4.61
N ALA A 42 0.56 4.90 -5.56
CA ALA A 42 0.14 3.83 -6.41
C ALA A 42 -0.32 2.66 -5.53
N THR A 43 -1.55 2.22 -5.74
CA THR A 43 -1.97 0.91 -5.23
C THR A 43 -1.50 -0.11 -6.25
N LEU A 44 -0.54 -0.94 -5.87
CA LEU A 44 -0.06 -2.04 -6.70
C LEU A 44 -0.63 -3.35 -6.16
N LEU A 45 -1.17 -4.16 -7.06
CA LEU A 45 -1.75 -5.47 -6.72
C LEU A 45 -1.01 -6.52 -7.55
N PRO A 46 -0.06 -7.29 -7.00
CA PRO A 46 0.50 -8.42 -7.73
C PRO A 46 -0.61 -9.44 -7.97
N VAL A 47 -0.76 -9.79 -9.25
CA VAL A 47 -1.68 -10.82 -9.71
C VAL A 47 -1.18 -12.16 -9.18
N ALA A 48 -2.02 -12.90 -8.46
CA ALA A 48 -1.67 -14.21 -7.96
C ALA A 48 -1.52 -15.19 -9.13
N GLY A 49 -0.27 -15.43 -9.55
CA GLY A 49 0.08 -16.58 -10.36
C GLY A 49 -0.04 -17.84 -9.51
N VAL A 50 -1.08 -18.63 -9.79
CA VAL A 50 -1.37 -19.93 -9.17
C VAL A 50 -0.09 -20.78 -9.05
N PHE A 51 0.37 -21.03 -7.83
CA PHE A 51 1.30 -22.13 -7.53
C PHE A 51 0.82 -22.93 -6.32
N SER A 52 0.63 -24.21 -6.62
CA SER A 52 0.14 -25.29 -5.78
C SER A 52 1.14 -25.68 -4.68
N SER A 53 0.71 -25.72 -3.42
CA SER A 53 0.72 -26.90 -2.52
C SER A 53 0.75 -26.53 -1.02
N ASP A 54 -0.29 -26.94 -0.31
CA ASP A 54 -0.35 -27.46 1.07
C ASP A 54 0.37 -26.74 2.24
N LEU A 55 -0.39 -26.12 3.17
CA LEU A 55 -0.47 -26.54 4.59
C LEU A 55 -1.51 -25.74 5.42
N GLU A 56 -2.01 -26.39 6.47
CA GLU A 56 -3.19 -26.13 7.31
C GLU A 56 -2.99 -25.25 8.59
N MET A 57 -4.02 -24.44 8.91
CA MET A 57 -4.76 -24.25 10.20
C MET A 57 -4.39 -23.24 11.34
N SER A 58 -5.45 -22.52 11.76
CA SER A 58 -5.81 -21.92 13.10
C SER A 58 -5.26 -20.52 13.48
N THR A 59 -5.93 -19.56 14.16
CA THR A 59 -7.27 -19.44 14.79
C THR A 59 -7.58 -17.96 15.19
N SER A 60 -8.83 -17.53 14.97
CA SER A 60 -9.75 -16.68 15.78
C SER A 60 -9.37 -15.33 16.48
N VAL A 61 -10.12 -14.28 16.06
CA VAL A 61 -11.05 -13.39 16.85
C VAL A 61 -10.52 -12.21 17.70
N SER A 62 -10.93 -10.96 17.37
CA SER A 62 -11.85 -10.04 18.14
C SER A 62 -11.60 -8.52 17.92
N CYS A 63 -12.69 -7.75 17.77
CA CYS A 63 -12.81 -6.28 17.97
C CYS A 63 -13.20 -6.00 19.45
N PRO A 64 -12.97 -4.82 20.11
CA PRO A 64 -13.52 -3.50 19.70
C PRO A 64 -12.76 -2.19 20.11
N ASN A 65 -13.20 -1.07 19.49
CA ASN A 65 -13.24 0.38 19.85
C ASN A 65 -12.23 1.05 20.81
N GLU A 66 -11.56 2.12 20.33
CA GLU A 66 -11.66 3.54 20.77
C GLU A 66 -10.38 4.34 20.43
N SER A 67 -10.56 5.63 20.09
CA SER A 67 -9.59 6.64 19.64
C SER A 67 -9.06 6.52 18.20
N GLU A 68 -9.43 7.51 17.37
CA GLU A 68 -8.93 7.65 16.00
C GLU A 68 -7.50 8.20 16.00
N THR A 69 -6.51 7.33 16.15
CA THR A 69 -5.14 7.60 15.75
C THR A 69 -4.83 6.86 14.44
N THR A 70 -4.27 7.58 13.47
CA THR A 70 -3.81 7.03 12.19
C THR A 70 -2.52 6.24 12.42
N GLU A 71 -2.62 5.00 12.87
CA GLU A 71 -1.44 4.14 13.11
C GLU A 71 -1.24 3.19 11.92
N LYS A 72 -0.02 3.23 11.38
CA LYS A 72 0.47 2.38 10.29
C LYS A 72 1.53 1.48 10.90
N ASP A 73 1.32 0.17 10.91
CA ASP A 73 2.33 -0.73 11.46
C ASP A 73 3.32 -1.16 10.37
N TYR A 74 4.59 -1.05 10.73
CA TYR A 74 5.74 -1.43 9.92
C TYR A 74 6.51 -2.55 10.63
N HIS A 75 7.40 -3.21 9.90
CA HIS A 75 8.54 -3.87 10.54
C HIS A 75 9.59 -2.81 10.89
N PHE A 76 9.72 -2.50 12.18
CA PHE A 76 10.69 -1.55 12.68
C PHE A 76 12.08 -2.19 12.72
N THR A 77 13.02 -1.60 11.98
CA THR A 77 14.38 -2.12 11.82
C THR A 77 15.40 -0.99 11.97
N THR A 78 16.68 -1.32 12.08
CA THR A 78 17.74 -0.31 12.05
C THR A 78 18.10 0.06 10.63
N ARG A 79 18.72 1.23 10.44
CA ARG A 79 19.21 1.67 9.13
C ARG A 79 20.23 0.70 8.57
N GLU A 80 21.15 0.22 9.40
CA GLU A 80 22.20 -0.71 9.01
C GLU A 80 21.63 -2.05 8.53
N ALA A 81 20.66 -2.60 9.25
CA ALA A 81 19.99 -3.84 8.85
C ALA A 81 19.19 -3.68 7.55
N MET A 82 18.57 -2.52 7.35
CA MET A 82 17.82 -2.21 6.13
C MET A 82 18.76 -2.05 4.93
N GLU A 83 19.86 -1.31 5.08
CA GLU A 83 20.88 -1.15 4.04
C GLU A 83 21.53 -2.49 3.67
N GLU A 84 21.79 -3.35 4.66
CA GLU A 84 22.29 -4.71 4.42
C GLU A 84 21.28 -5.53 3.60
N GLY A 85 20.01 -5.55 3.99
CA GLY A 85 18.96 -6.26 3.23
C GLY A 85 18.77 -5.72 1.81
N ILE A 86 18.85 -4.40 1.63
CA ILE A 86 18.82 -3.78 0.29
C ILE A 86 20.01 -4.27 -0.55
N SER A 87 21.21 -4.30 0.02
CA SER A 87 22.42 -4.76 -0.69
C SER A 87 22.36 -6.24 -1.10
N LYS A 88 21.62 -7.06 -0.35
CA LYS A 88 21.36 -8.47 -0.64
C LYS A 88 20.24 -8.68 -1.67
N GLY A 89 19.48 -7.63 -1.98
CA GLY A 89 18.32 -7.71 -2.86
C GLY A 89 17.08 -8.30 -2.18
N ASP A 90 16.97 -8.19 -0.85
CA ASP A 90 15.83 -8.65 -0.06
C ASP A 90 14.61 -7.71 -0.17
N PHE A 91 14.84 -6.48 -0.64
CA PHE A 91 13.81 -5.46 -0.84
C PHE A 91 13.47 -5.30 -2.31
N ILE A 92 12.16 -5.30 -2.61
CA ILE A 92 11.68 -5.06 -3.97
C ILE A 92 11.72 -3.57 -4.33
N GLU A 93 11.52 -2.72 -3.31
CA GLU A 93 11.57 -1.29 -3.42
C GLU A 93 11.98 -0.69 -2.07
N ASN A 94 12.64 0.47 -2.10
CA ASN A 94 12.94 1.25 -0.90
C ASN A 94 12.99 2.76 -1.21
N ALA A 95 12.56 3.58 -0.26
CA ALA A 95 12.58 5.03 -0.37
C ALA A 95 13.01 5.67 0.96
N GLU A 96 13.55 6.89 0.89
CA GLU A 96 13.83 7.70 2.07
C GLU A 96 12.85 8.87 2.16
N PHE A 97 12.18 9.00 3.30
CA PHE A 97 11.26 10.08 3.57
C PHE A 97 11.49 10.68 4.95
N SER A 98 11.75 11.99 5.00
CA SER A 98 12.03 12.73 6.24
C SER A 98 13.13 12.08 7.11
N GLY A 99 14.21 11.62 6.47
CA GLY A 99 15.37 11.02 7.13
C GLY A 99 15.20 9.58 7.61
N ASN A 100 14.06 8.95 7.32
CA ASN A 100 13.80 7.53 7.61
C ASN A 100 13.69 6.74 6.31
N MET A 101 14.21 5.52 6.31
CA MET A 101 14.05 4.59 5.20
C MET A 101 12.75 3.81 5.35
N TYR A 102 12.15 3.48 4.21
CA TYR A 102 10.97 2.66 4.05
C TYR A 102 11.21 1.69 2.91
N GLY A 103 10.61 0.52 2.95
CA GLY A 103 10.78 -0.44 1.88
C GLY A 103 9.97 -1.70 2.08
N THR A 104 9.59 -2.31 0.98
CA THR A 104 8.81 -3.54 0.96
C THR A 104 9.75 -4.71 0.69
N SER A 105 9.84 -5.64 1.65
CA SER A 105 10.68 -6.83 1.49
C SER A 105 9.97 -7.87 0.63
N LYS A 106 10.72 -8.70 -0.08
CA LYS A 106 10.19 -9.84 -0.83
C LYS A 106 9.42 -10.78 0.10
N ALA A 107 9.97 -11.06 1.28
CA ALA A 107 9.32 -11.86 2.32
C ALA A 107 7.94 -11.30 2.73
N ALA A 108 7.79 -9.97 2.87
CA ALA A 108 6.50 -9.36 3.22
C ALA A 108 5.43 -9.55 2.14
N ILE A 109 5.84 -9.69 0.87
CA ILE A 109 4.94 -10.02 -0.24
C ILE A 109 4.63 -11.52 -0.22
N GLU A 110 5.65 -12.36 -0.09
CA GLU A 110 5.53 -13.82 0.00
C GLU A 110 4.60 -14.26 1.13
N ASP A 111 4.66 -13.61 2.30
CA ASP A 111 3.78 -13.90 3.45
C ASP A 111 2.29 -13.68 3.15
N VAL A 112 1.96 -12.75 2.26
CA VAL A 112 0.57 -12.49 1.84
C VAL A 112 0.16 -13.48 0.76
N LEU A 113 1.04 -13.72 -0.22
CA LEU A 113 0.81 -14.67 -1.30
C LEU A 113 0.65 -16.11 -0.79
N ALA A 114 1.43 -16.51 0.22
CA ALA A 114 1.34 -17.83 0.86
C ALA A 114 -0.02 -18.08 1.55
N LYS A 115 -0.77 -17.03 1.86
CA LYS A 115 -2.14 -17.11 2.40
C LYS A 115 -3.21 -17.19 1.30
N ASN A 116 -2.79 -17.31 0.04
CA ASN A 116 -3.65 -17.27 -1.13
C ASN A 116 -4.50 -15.99 -1.19
N LEU A 117 -3.89 -14.85 -0.85
CA LEU A 117 -4.51 -13.53 -0.88
C LEU A 117 -3.92 -12.68 -2.00
N ILE A 118 -4.73 -11.77 -2.55
CA ILE A 118 -4.23 -10.68 -3.38
C ILE A 118 -3.45 -9.73 -2.47
N CYS A 119 -2.16 -9.59 -2.74
CA CYS A 119 -1.33 -8.66 -1.98
C CYS A 119 -1.59 -7.21 -2.41
N ILE A 120 -1.60 -6.27 -1.49
CA ILE A 120 -1.71 -4.84 -1.77
C ILE A 120 -0.42 -4.18 -1.33
N LEU A 121 0.24 -3.51 -2.26
CA LEU A 121 1.37 -2.62 -1.99
C LEU A 121 0.90 -1.17 -2.12
N ASP A 122 1.21 -0.35 -1.12
CA ASP A 122 0.98 1.10 -1.15
C ASP A 122 2.35 1.79 -1.24
N VAL A 123 2.70 2.23 -2.45
CA VAL A 123 4.03 2.77 -2.76
C VAL A 123 3.94 4.09 -3.51
N ASP A 124 4.97 4.92 -3.40
CA ASP A 124 5.08 6.14 -4.21
C ASP A 124 5.51 5.82 -5.67
N ILE A 125 5.58 6.86 -6.51
CA ILE A 125 5.98 6.70 -7.91
C ILE A 125 7.40 6.14 -8.09
N GLN A 126 8.29 6.33 -7.13
CA GLN A 126 9.64 5.76 -7.19
C GLN A 126 9.58 4.25 -6.91
N GLY A 127 8.72 3.84 -5.98
CA GLY A 127 8.39 2.43 -5.74
C GLY A 127 7.80 1.77 -6.98
N VAL A 128 6.88 2.44 -7.68
CA VAL A 128 6.35 1.97 -8.97
C VAL A 128 7.47 1.71 -9.98
N LYS A 129 8.38 2.68 -10.16
CA LYS A 129 9.49 2.55 -11.11
C LYS A 129 10.39 1.36 -10.78
N ARG A 130 10.77 1.21 -9.50
CA ARG A 130 11.57 0.06 -9.05
C ARG A 130 10.86 -1.26 -9.26
N ILE A 131 9.57 -1.36 -8.93
CA ILE A 131 8.82 -2.61 -9.10
C ILE A 131 8.69 -3.00 -10.57
N LYS A 132 8.61 -2.04 -11.51
CA LYS A 132 8.66 -2.33 -12.95
C LYS A 132 9.98 -2.91 -13.44
N GLU A 133 11.07 -2.75 -12.68
CA GLU A 133 12.36 -3.38 -12.97
C GLU A 133 12.44 -4.84 -12.46
N THR A 134 11.38 -5.32 -11.81
CA THR A 134 11.25 -6.67 -11.25
C THR A 134 10.27 -7.53 -12.04
N ASP A 135 10.22 -8.82 -11.73
CA ASP A 135 9.30 -9.79 -12.31
C ASP A 135 7.96 -9.91 -11.58
N LEU A 136 7.68 -9.04 -10.59
CA LEU A 136 6.43 -9.07 -9.82
C LEU A 136 5.18 -8.84 -10.69
N ASN A 137 5.29 -8.01 -11.73
CA ASN A 137 4.22 -7.72 -12.69
C ASN A 137 2.82 -7.49 -12.07
N PRO A 138 2.66 -6.53 -11.13
CA PRO A 138 1.36 -6.21 -10.55
C PRO A 138 0.47 -5.40 -11.50
N ILE A 139 -0.83 -5.29 -11.15
CA ILE A 139 -1.72 -4.27 -11.68
C ILE A 139 -1.34 -2.94 -11.03
N TYR A 140 -0.95 -1.97 -11.85
CA TYR A 140 -0.56 -0.63 -11.43
C TYR A 140 -1.75 0.32 -11.45
N ILE A 141 -2.29 0.67 -10.28
CA ILE A 141 -3.45 1.57 -10.14
C ILE A 141 -3.03 2.89 -9.47
N SER A 142 -3.24 4.02 -10.17
CA SER A 142 -3.09 5.36 -9.59
C SER A 142 -4.43 5.85 -9.07
N ILE A 143 -4.50 6.27 -7.80
CA ILE A 143 -5.70 6.91 -7.23
C ILE A 143 -5.39 8.38 -7.00
N GLN A 144 -6.07 9.26 -7.73
CA GLN A 144 -5.74 10.69 -7.78
C GLN A 144 -6.84 11.55 -7.15
N PRO A 145 -6.49 12.67 -6.49
CA PRO A 145 -7.47 13.69 -6.17
C PRO A 145 -7.98 14.38 -7.46
N PRO A 146 -9.18 14.98 -7.46
CA PRO A 146 -9.69 15.73 -8.60
C PRO A 146 -8.84 16.96 -8.95
N SER A 147 -8.17 17.54 -7.95
CA SER A 147 -7.23 18.64 -8.13
C SER A 147 -6.29 18.75 -6.94
N MET A 148 -5.17 19.46 -7.14
CA MET A 148 -4.22 19.79 -6.08
C MET A 148 -4.87 20.63 -4.96
N ASP A 149 -5.78 21.55 -5.30
CA ASP A 149 -6.49 22.37 -4.31
C ASP A 149 -7.38 21.52 -3.39
N ILE A 150 -8.08 20.53 -3.96
CA ILE A 150 -8.92 19.61 -3.19
C ILE A 150 -8.06 18.71 -2.31
N LEU A 151 -6.90 18.27 -2.81
CA LEU A 151 -5.95 17.51 -2.01
C LEU A 151 -5.42 18.32 -0.83
N GLU A 152 -4.96 19.55 -1.07
CA GLU A 152 -4.46 20.43 -0.01
C GLU A 152 -5.52 20.66 1.06
N LYS A 153 -6.75 20.98 0.64
CA LYS A 153 -7.88 21.14 1.57
C LYS A 153 -8.08 19.88 2.42
N ARG A 154 -8.12 18.69 1.81
CA ARG A 154 -8.27 17.40 2.52
C ARG A 154 -7.11 17.13 3.49
N LEU A 155 -5.89 17.54 3.17
CA LEU A 155 -4.73 17.36 4.05
C LEU A 155 -4.76 18.34 5.24
N ARG A 156 -5.13 19.60 5.01
CA ARG A 156 -5.28 20.61 6.06
C ARG A 156 -6.42 20.26 7.03
N ASP A 157 -7.55 19.79 6.51
CA ASP A 157 -8.73 19.41 7.32
C ASP A 157 -8.42 18.28 8.33
N ARG A 158 -7.36 17.48 8.11
CA ARG A 158 -6.93 16.43 9.04
C ARG A 158 -6.26 16.97 10.30
N GLN A 159 -5.69 18.17 10.24
CA GLN A 159 -4.98 18.79 11.39
C GLN A 159 -3.84 17.94 11.98
N THR A 160 -3.28 17.01 11.22
CA THR A 160 -2.20 16.09 11.66
C THR A 160 -0.82 16.45 11.12
N GLU A 161 -0.72 17.45 10.24
CA GLU A 161 0.51 17.78 9.49
C GLU A 161 1.05 19.15 9.92
N THR A 162 2.37 19.30 9.90
CA THR A 162 3.01 20.62 9.98
C THR A 162 3.00 21.26 8.60
N GLU A 163 3.19 22.58 8.50
CA GLU A 163 3.27 23.24 7.17
C GLU A 163 4.41 22.66 6.32
N GLU A 164 5.55 22.34 6.95
CA GLU A 164 6.68 21.72 6.25
C GLU A 164 6.33 20.33 5.71
N SER A 165 5.67 19.47 6.51
CA SER A 165 5.30 18.12 6.07
C SER A 165 4.18 18.15 5.02
N LEU A 166 3.27 19.12 5.12
CA LEU A 166 2.23 19.37 4.13
C LEU A 166 2.83 19.73 2.77
N GLN A 167 3.75 20.70 2.71
CA GLN A 167 4.37 21.12 1.45
C GLN A 167 5.13 19.97 0.77
N LYS A 168 5.85 19.14 1.55
CA LYS A 168 6.52 17.94 1.03
C LYS A 168 5.54 16.95 0.41
N ARG A 169 4.38 16.73 1.05
CA ARG A 169 3.33 15.84 0.52
C ARG A 169 2.68 16.40 -0.73
N LEU A 170 2.42 17.70 -0.79
CA LEU A 170 1.85 18.36 -1.97
C LEU A 170 2.80 18.30 -3.16
N GLU A 171 4.10 18.49 -2.95
CA GLU A 171 5.07 18.37 -4.03
C GLU A 171 5.19 16.93 -4.53
N ALA A 172 5.23 15.94 -3.62
CA ALA A 172 5.18 14.52 -4.00
C ALA A 172 3.92 14.21 -4.83
N ALA A 173 2.75 14.69 -4.39
CA ALA A 173 1.50 14.54 -5.11
C ALA A 173 1.54 15.10 -6.53
N ARG A 174 2.13 16.30 -6.67
CA ARG A 174 2.24 16.99 -7.95
C ARG A 174 3.08 16.17 -8.92
N ILE A 175 4.22 15.65 -8.44
CA ILE A 175 5.11 14.78 -9.20
C ILE A 175 4.39 13.48 -9.60
N ASP A 176 3.67 12.83 -8.67
CA ASP A 176 2.92 11.61 -8.94
C ASP A 176 1.86 11.82 -10.02
N MET A 177 1.09 12.91 -9.93
CA MET A 177 0.07 13.27 -10.93
C MET A 177 0.67 13.59 -12.30
N GLU A 178 1.86 14.16 -12.35
CA GLU A 178 2.56 14.45 -13.61
C GLU A 178 3.07 13.16 -14.27
N LEU A 179 3.80 12.34 -13.51
CA LEU A 179 4.37 11.08 -14.00
C LEU A 179 3.30 10.03 -14.32
N SER A 180 2.15 10.07 -13.65
CA SER A 180 1.04 9.15 -13.96
C SER A 180 0.47 9.30 -15.37
N LYS A 181 0.71 10.44 -16.04
CA LYS A 181 0.28 10.70 -17.42
C LYS A 181 1.21 10.06 -18.44
N GLU A 182 2.39 9.62 -18.03
CA GLU A 182 3.32 8.92 -18.91
C GLU A 182 2.73 7.55 -19.31
N PRO A 183 2.64 7.26 -20.63
CA PRO A 183 2.11 5.98 -21.09
C PRO A 183 2.89 4.78 -20.53
N GLY A 184 2.17 3.78 -20.02
CA GLY A 184 2.75 2.54 -19.50
C GLY A 184 3.22 2.59 -18.04
N VAL A 185 3.09 3.74 -17.35
CA VAL A 185 3.40 3.83 -15.92
C VAL A 185 2.31 3.18 -15.08
N PHE A 186 1.04 3.48 -15.37
CA PHE A 186 -0.10 2.87 -14.72
C PHE A 186 -0.98 2.14 -15.74
N ASP A 187 -1.54 1.01 -15.33
CA ASP A 187 -2.55 0.30 -16.12
C ASP A 187 -3.89 1.03 -16.01
N VAL A 188 -4.18 1.60 -14.83
CA VAL A 188 -5.41 2.35 -14.57
C VAL A 188 -5.16 3.59 -13.73
N VAL A 189 -5.90 4.67 -14.03
CA VAL A 189 -5.92 5.91 -13.26
C VAL A 189 -7.34 6.23 -12.84
N ILE A 190 -7.60 6.20 -11.53
CA ILE A 190 -8.91 6.47 -10.91
C ILE A 190 -8.90 7.87 -10.30
N VAL A 191 -9.84 8.73 -10.67
CA VAL A 191 -10.02 10.05 -10.05
C VAL A 191 -11.03 9.96 -8.90
N ASN A 192 -10.59 10.24 -7.69
CA ASN A 192 -11.37 10.18 -6.45
C ASN A 192 -12.01 11.54 -6.10
N ASP A 193 -12.89 11.99 -6.99
CA ASP A 193 -13.81 13.11 -6.78
C ASP A 193 -15.07 12.69 -6.02
N ASP A 194 -15.63 11.53 -6.36
CA ASP A 194 -16.73 10.85 -5.69
C ASP A 194 -16.27 9.47 -5.19
N LEU A 195 -16.45 9.24 -3.88
CA LEU A 195 -15.95 8.03 -3.22
C LEU A 195 -16.67 6.77 -3.73
N GLU A 196 -17.95 6.86 -4.05
CA GLU A 196 -18.75 5.71 -4.48
C GLU A 196 -18.33 5.28 -5.88
N ARG A 197 -18.24 6.24 -6.80
CA ARG A 197 -17.81 5.99 -8.17
C ARG A 197 -16.38 5.46 -8.23
N ALA A 198 -15.44 6.07 -7.52
CA ALA A 198 -14.05 5.62 -7.48
C ALA A 198 -13.92 4.21 -6.86
N TYR A 199 -14.80 3.86 -5.92
CA TYR A 199 -14.83 2.53 -5.34
C TYR A 199 -15.37 1.47 -6.30
N GLU A 200 -16.48 1.75 -6.98
CA GLU A 200 -17.05 0.84 -7.96
C GLU A 200 -16.08 0.61 -9.13
N GLU A 201 -15.43 1.66 -9.63
CA GLU A 201 -14.37 1.55 -10.65
C GLU A 201 -13.21 0.66 -10.17
N LEU A 202 -12.72 0.86 -8.95
CA LEU A 202 -11.69 0.00 -8.36
C LEU A 202 -12.16 -1.46 -8.26
N LYS A 203 -13.40 -1.69 -7.84
CA LYS A 203 -13.95 -3.04 -7.68
C LYS A 203 -14.06 -3.76 -9.02
N ASP A 204 -14.51 -3.05 -10.06
CA ASP A 204 -14.64 -3.59 -11.41
C ASP A 204 -13.29 -3.96 -12.01
N ILE A 205 -12.25 -3.14 -11.80
CA ILE A 205 -10.87 -3.45 -12.23
C ILE A 205 -10.37 -4.74 -11.58
N LEU A 206 -10.79 -5.02 -10.34
CA LEU A 206 -10.31 -6.14 -9.55
C LEU A 206 -11.23 -7.35 -9.59
N SER A 207 -12.35 -7.29 -10.30
CA SER A 207 -13.39 -8.32 -10.22
C SER A 207 -12.89 -9.70 -10.64
N GLU A 208 -12.07 -9.77 -11.69
CA GLU A 208 -11.49 -11.03 -12.17
C GLU A 208 -10.54 -11.64 -11.14
N GLU A 209 -9.68 -10.83 -10.52
CA GLU A 209 -8.73 -11.30 -9.51
C GLU A 209 -9.43 -11.73 -8.22
N ILE A 210 -10.45 -10.96 -7.81
CA ILE A 210 -11.31 -11.31 -6.68
C ILE A 210 -11.97 -12.67 -6.93
N GLN A 211 -12.53 -12.87 -8.12
CA GLN A 211 -13.20 -14.13 -8.48
C GLN A 211 -12.22 -15.31 -8.44
N LYS A 212 -11.03 -15.17 -9.01
CA LYS A 212 -10.00 -16.23 -8.99
C LYS A 212 -9.65 -16.68 -7.56
N VAL A 213 -9.44 -15.74 -6.64
CA VAL A 213 -9.13 -16.07 -5.24
C VAL A 213 -10.32 -16.69 -4.51
N GLN A 214 -11.54 -16.24 -4.81
CA GLN A 214 -12.76 -16.81 -4.24
C GLN A 214 -13.04 -18.23 -4.73
N GLU A 215 -12.76 -18.54 -6.00
CA GLU A 215 -12.92 -19.87 -6.60
C GLU A 215 -11.82 -20.86 -6.15
N ALA A 216 -10.65 -20.37 -5.77
CA ALA A 216 -9.54 -21.18 -5.27
C ALA A 216 -9.67 -21.60 -3.79
N LYS A 217 -10.74 -21.18 -3.10
CA LYS A 217 -11.08 -21.57 -1.73
C LYS A 217 -12.09 -22.71 -1.69
#